data_AF-A0A8H4AH11-F1
#
_entry.id   AF-A0A8H4AH11-F1
#
_cell.length_a   1.000
_cell.length_b   1.000
_cell.length_c   1.000
_cell.angle_alpha   90.00
_cell.angle_beta   90.00
_cell.angle_gamma   90.00
#
_symmetry.space_group_name_H-M   'P 1'
#
loop_
_entity.id
_entity.type
_entity.pdbx_description
1 polymer ?
#
loop_
_entity_poly.entity_id
_entity_poly.type
_entity_poly.pdbx_seq_one_letter_code
_entity_poly.pdbx_strand_id
1 'polypeptide(L)'
;MYDNLWCPYCSKYKCETLCHEIISKYLGQPSKMRQPEFLKTPEFLAGLKLDIFYTEYGFAVEVQREQHEKYVEFFHKGDPKSFIKQQAWDQFKKNCVKKLDCLKIRLVLRRPLYSYSRTPLRIGSH
;
A
#
# COMPACT_ATOMS: atom_id res chain seq x y z
N MET A 1 21.84 -11.60 -12.74
CA MET A 1 21.51 -11.16 -11.36
C MET A 1 20.00 -11.02 -11.31
N TYR A 2 19.31 -11.95 -10.63
CA TYR A 2 17.85 -11.91 -10.53
C TYR A 2 17.48 -10.81 -9.55
N ASP A 3 16.71 -9.83 -10.01
CA ASP A 3 16.20 -8.76 -9.14
C ASP A 3 15.36 -9.37 -8.02
N ASN A 4 15.65 -8.96 -6.77
CA ASN A 4 14.88 -9.28 -5.55
C ASN A 4 13.49 -8.64 -5.60
N LEU A 5 12.65 -9.03 -6.56
CA LEU A 5 11.31 -8.54 -6.77
C LEU A 5 10.31 -9.63 -6.43
N TRP A 6 9.33 -9.31 -5.58
CA TRP A 6 8.24 -10.22 -5.22
C TRP A 6 7.49 -10.76 -6.44
N CYS A 7 7.39 -9.94 -7.48
CA CYS A 7 6.73 -10.26 -8.73
C CYS A 7 7.58 -9.72 -9.88
N PRO A 8 8.10 -10.58 -10.78
CA PRO A 8 9.00 -10.16 -11.86
C PRO A 8 8.31 -9.26 -12.90
N TYR A 9 6.97 -9.23 -12.89
CA TYR A 9 6.16 -8.40 -13.80
C TYR A 9 5.61 -7.13 -13.11
N CYS A 10 5.88 -6.94 -11.82
CA CYS A 10 5.30 -5.87 -11.03
C CYS A 10 6.34 -4.82 -10.71
N SER A 11 6.13 -3.58 -11.18
CA SER A 11 6.96 -2.46 -10.70
C SER A 11 6.67 -2.18 -9.22
N LYS A 12 7.74 -1.83 -8.50
CA LYS A 12 7.65 -1.34 -7.11
C LYS A 12 6.71 -0.12 -7.10
N TYR A 13 5.83 -0.03 -6.10
CA TYR A 13 4.89 1.08 -5.93
C TYR A 13 3.78 1.26 -6.99
N LYS A 14 3.68 0.43 -8.04
CA LYS A 14 2.69 0.59 -9.14
C LYS A 14 1.27 0.93 -8.69
N CYS A 15 0.72 0.19 -7.73
CA CYS A 15 -0.64 0.41 -7.24
C CYS A 15 -0.81 1.74 -6.52
N GLU A 16 0.20 2.17 -5.75
CA GLU A 16 0.17 3.46 -5.04
C GLU A 16 0.28 4.62 -6.03
N THR A 17 1.18 4.51 -7.01
CA THR A 17 1.34 5.49 -8.10
C THR A 17 0.06 5.63 -8.92
N LEU A 18 -0.55 4.51 -9.34
CA LEU A 18 -1.81 4.53 -10.09
C LEU A 18 -2.96 5.13 -9.27
N CYS A 19 -3.09 4.77 -7.99
CA CYS A 19 -4.07 5.41 -7.10
C CYS A 19 -3.83 6.91 -7.02
N HIS A 20 -2.58 7.34 -6.85
CA HIS A 20 -2.22 8.75 -6.79
C HIS A 20 -2.60 9.48 -8.07
N GLU A 21 -2.25 8.97 -9.24
CA GLU A 21 -2.59 9.55 -10.54
C GLU A 21 -4.11 9.68 -10.73
N ILE A 22 -4.85 8.60 -10.44
CA ILE A 22 -6.31 8.57 -10.58
C ILE A 22 -6.93 9.60 -9.64
N ILE A 23 -6.60 9.57 -8.36
CA ILE A 23 -7.20 10.47 -7.36
C ILE A 23 -6.81 11.92 -7.67
N SER A 24 -5.56 12.18 -8.05
CA SER A 24 -5.10 13.52 -8.40
C SER A 24 -5.79 14.12 -9.63
N LYS A 25 -6.22 13.28 -10.58
CA LYS A 25 -6.99 13.73 -11.74
C LYS A 25 -8.34 14.36 -11.35
N TYR A 26 -8.98 13.85 -10.30
CA TYR A 26 -10.31 14.31 -9.87
C TYR A 26 -10.24 15.37 -8.78
N LEU A 27 -9.26 15.29 -7.87
CA LEU A 27 -9.22 16.10 -6.65
C LEU A 27 -8.05 17.09 -6.60
N GLY A 28 -7.21 17.12 -7.65
CA GLY A 28 -5.98 17.91 -7.66
C GLY A 28 -4.83 17.22 -6.90
N GLN A 29 -3.70 17.89 -6.74
CA GLN A 29 -2.54 17.31 -6.05
C GLN A 29 -2.82 17.07 -4.56
N PRO A 30 -2.45 15.91 -3.99
CA PRO A 30 -2.58 15.68 -2.56
C PRO A 30 -1.58 16.54 -1.78
N SER A 31 -1.77 16.58 -0.46
CA SER A 31 -0.87 17.26 0.45
C SER A 31 0.55 16.70 0.35
N LYS A 32 1.53 17.61 0.37
CA LYS A 32 2.96 17.25 0.46
C LYS A 32 3.27 16.57 1.80
N MET A 33 2.54 16.93 2.86
CA MET A 33 2.74 16.39 4.20
C MET A 33 1.96 15.09 4.38
N ARG A 34 2.61 13.96 4.08
CA ARG A 34 2.03 12.62 4.24
C ARG A 34 2.15 12.05 5.66
N GLN A 35 2.79 12.78 6.57
CA GLN A 35 3.04 12.40 7.96
C GLN A 35 2.49 13.49 8.89
N PRO A 36 1.17 13.56 9.06
CA PRO A 36 0.58 14.53 9.97
C PRO A 36 0.98 14.26 11.42
N GLU A 37 1.09 15.33 12.23
CA GLU A 37 1.53 15.31 13.63
C GLU A 37 0.80 14.27 14.50
N PHE A 38 -0.50 14.06 14.25
CA PHE A 38 -1.31 13.11 15.00
C PHE A 38 -0.94 11.63 14.77
N LEU A 39 -0.08 11.34 13.79
CA LEU A 39 0.48 10.00 13.57
C LEU A 39 1.83 9.79 14.24
N LYS A 40 2.34 10.76 15.00
CA LYS A 40 3.54 10.61 15.82
C LYS A 40 3.31 9.61 16.95
N THR A 41 4.32 8.79 17.19
CA THR A 41 4.40 7.91 18.36
C THR A 41 5.77 8.07 19.01
N PRO A 42 5.98 7.60 20.25
CA PRO A 42 7.31 7.55 20.85
C PRO A 42 8.33 6.79 19.99
N GLU A 43 7.90 5.78 19.22
CA GLU A 43 8.78 5.07 18.28
C GLU A 43 8.97 5.80 16.95
N PHE A 44 7.97 6.57 16.50
CA PHE A 44 7.98 7.31 15.24
C PHE A 44 7.79 8.79 15.48
N LEU A 45 8.88 9.48 15.83
CA LEU A 45 8.87 10.92 16.11
C LEU A 45 8.46 11.78 14.90
N ALA A 46 8.68 11.28 13.68
CA ALA A 46 8.22 11.92 12.44
C ALA A 46 6.77 11.53 12.06
N GLY A 47 6.20 10.52 12.73
CA GLY A 47 4.87 9.98 12.46
C GLY A 47 4.81 8.93 11.36
N LEU A 48 3.77 8.09 11.44
CA LEU A 48 3.49 7.10 10.40
C LEU A 48 3.05 7.80 9.11
N LYS A 49 3.50 7.27 7.97
CA LYS A 49 3.21 7.82 6.64
C LYS A 49 1.88 7.30 6.11
N LEU A 50 1.03 8.19 5.62
CA LEU A 50 -0.15 7.90 4.81
C LEU A 50 0.25 7.80 3.33
N ASP A 51 -0.40 6.93 2.56
CA ASP A 51 -0.09 6.81 1.12
C ASP A 51 -0.45 8.10 0.37
N ILE A 52 -1.70 8.57 0.57
CA ILE A 52 -2.24 9.80 -0.02
C ILE A 52 -3.05 10.53 1.06
N PHE A 53 -2.81 11.83 1.23
CA PHE A 53 -3.51 12.65 2.21
C PHE A 53 -3.99 13.96 1.60
N TYR A 54 -5.26 14.27 1.77
CA TYR A 54 -5.84 15.55 1.39
C TYR A 54 -6.29 16.29 2.64
N THR A 55 -5.41 17.15 3.15
CA THR A 55 -5.67 17.94 4.35
C THR A 55 -6.90 18.83 4.18
N GLU A 56 -7.07 19.46 3.01
CA GLU A 56 -8.18 20.37 2.70
C GLU A 56 -9.54 19.68 2.73
N TYR A 57 -9.59 18.40 2.31
CA TYR A 57 -10.83 17.61 2.30
C TYR A 57 -10.99 16.75 3.55
N GLY A 58 -10.03 16.79 4.48
CA GLY A 58 -10.08 16.00 5.72
C GLY A 58 -10.14 14.49 5.47
N PHE A 59 -9.45 13.95 4.46
CA PHE A 59 -9.43 12.50 4.24
C PHE A 59 -8.06 11.98 3.82
N ALA A 60 -7.84 10.69 4.10
CA ALA A 60 -6.66 9.95 3.71
C ALA A 60 -7.05 8.70 2.91
N VAL A 61 -6.25 8.36 1.90
CA VAL A 61 -6.37 7.12 1.16
C VAL A 61 -5.19 6.21 1.48
N GLU A 62 -5.48 4.98 1.86
CA GLU A 62 -4.50 3.92 2.09
C GLU A 62 -4.74 2.79 1.09
N VAL A 63 -3.71 2.47 0.32
CA VAL A 63 -3.72 1.46 -0.74
C VAL A 63 -3.34 0.12 -0.12
N GLN A 64 -4.33 -0.74 0.07
CA GLN A 64 -4.13 -2.01 0.72
C GLN A 64 -3.66 -3.08 -0.27
N ARG A 65 -2.55 -3.75 0.06
CA ARG A 65 -2.00 -4.91 -0.67
C ARG A 65 -2.11 -6.17 0.16
N GLU A 66 -1.84 -7.32 -0.46
CA GLU A 66 -1.91 -8.64 0.19
C GLU A 66 -1.07 -8.73 1.48
N GLN A 67 0.09 -8.08 1.53
CA GLN A 67 0.96 -8.01 2.72
C GLN A 67 0.29 -7.38 3.97
N HIS A 68 -0.81 -6.64 3.81
CA HIS A 68 -1.57 -6.08 4.94
C HIS A 68 -2.59 -7.08 5.51
N GLU A 69 -2.93 -8.12 4.76
CA GLU A 69 -3.93 -9.12 5.15
C GLU A 69 -3.28 -10.45 5.54
N LYS A 70 -2.18 -10.81 4.87
CA LYS A 70 -1.52 -12.10 5.03
C LYS A 70 -0.02 -11.91 5.19
N TYR A 71 0.58 -12.79 5.99
CA TYR A 71 2.03 -12.94 6.04
C TYR A 71 2.54 -13.46 4.69
N VAL A 72 3.36 -12.66 4.03
CA VAL A 72 4.14 -13.06 2.86
C VAL A 72 5.62 -12.93 3.20
N GLU A 73 6.34 -14.05 3.19
CA GLU A 73 7.74 -14.15 3.62
C GLU A 73 8.64 -13.08 2.98
N PHE A 74 8.47 -12.85 1.67
CA PHE A 74 9.20 -11.84 0.92
C PHE A 74 9.05 -10.42 1.50
N PHE A 75 7.83 -10.01 1.87
CA PHE A 75 7.56 -8.66 2.38
C PHE A 75 7.93 -8.50 3.86
N HIS A 76 8.01 -9.62 4.58
CA HIS A 76 8.31 -9.66 6.01
C HIS A 76 9.72 -10.17 6.31
N LYS A 77 10.56 -10.36 5.29
CA LYS A 77 11.95 -10.81 5.39
C LYS A 77 12.13 -12.08 6.22
N GLY A 78 11.16 -13.00 6.16
CA GLY A 78 11.18 -14.22 6.96
C GLY A 78 10.82 -14.05 8.44
N ASP A 79 10.48 -12.84 8.91
CA ASP A 79 10.14 -12.57 10.31
C ASP A 79 8.64 -12.30 10.52
N PRO A 80 7.88 -13.26 11.08
CA PRO A 80 6.47 -13.06 11.44
C PRO A 80 6.21 -11.88 12.39
N LYS A 81 7.18 -11.49 13.22
CA LYS A 81 7.02 -10.33 14.12
C LYS A 81 6.90 -9.02 13.33
N SER A 82 7.53 -8.94 12.16
CA SER A 82 7.40 -7.77 11.29
C SER A 82 5.97 -7.58 10.78
N PHE A 83 5.25 -8.67 10.49
CA PHE A 83 3.83 -8.65 10.13
C PHE A 83 2.94 -8.21 11.30
N ILE A 84 3.19 -8.72 12.51
CA ILE A 84 2.45 -8.31 13.72
C ILE A 84 2.64 -6.82 13.99
N LYS A 85 3.87 -6.31 13.88
CA LYS A 85 4.16 -4.87 14.00
C LYS A 85 3.43 -4.05 12.93
N GLN A 86 3.43 -4.52 11.69
CA GLN A 86 2.71 -3.87 10.59
C GLN A 86 1.20 -3.83 10.86
N GLN A 87 0.60 -4.91 11.36
CA GLN A 87 -0.81 -4.91 11.77
C GLN A 87 -1.07 -3.91 12.90
N ALA A 88 -0.19 -3.83 13.90
CA ALA A 88 -0.32 -2.88 15.00
C ALA A 88 -0.29 -1.42 14.48
N TRP A 89 0.60 -1.10 13.55
CA TRP A 89 0.63 0.22 12.89
C TRP A 89 -0.61 0.51 12.06
N ASP A 90 -1.12 -0.48 11.32
CA ASP A 90 -2.36 -0.35 10.57
C ASP A 90 -3.56 -0.05 11.47
N GLN A 91 -3.64 -0.71 12.63
CA GLN A 91 -4.67 -0.45 13.64
C GLN A 91 -4.49 0.92 14.29
N PHE A 92 -3.27 1.31 14.64
CA PHE A 92 -2.99 2.63 15.18
C PHE A 92 -3.42 3.73 14.20
N LYS A 93 -3.06 3.63 12.91
CA LYS A 93 -3.51 4.55 11.85
C LYS A 93 -5.04 4.62 11.78
N LYS A 94 -5.75 3.49 11.87
CA LYS A 94 -7.24 3.49 11.88
C LYS A 94 -7.79 4.26 13.08
N ASN A 95 -7.18 4.08 14.26
CA ASN A 95 -7.62 4.72 15.49
C ASN A 95 -7.33 6.22 15.51
N CYS A 96 -6.18 6.67 15.01
CA CYS A 96 -5.87 8.10 14.93
C CYS A 96 -6.79 8.83 13.96
N VAL A 97 -7.08 8.24 12.79
CA VAL A 97 -7.94 8.87 11.80
C VAL A 97 -9.38 9.03 12.32
N LYS A 98 -9.90 8.05 13.08
CA LYS A 98 -11.20 8.15 13.77
C LYS A 98 -11.29 9.30 14.79
N LYS A 99 -10.17 9.68 15.41
CA LYS A 99 -10.14 10.74 16.45
C LYS A 99 -10.16 12.16 15.87
N LEU A 100 -9.87 12.32 14.57
CA LEU A 100 -9.71 13.62 13.92
C LEU A 100 -10.85 13.99 12.96
N ASP A 101 -11.98 13.25 13.01
CA ASP A 101 -13.04 13.33 11.99
C ASP A 101 -12.51 13.24 10.54
N CYS A 102 -11.34 12.61 10.38
CA CYS A 102 -10.73 12.42 9.09
C CYS A 102 -11.32 11.15 8.47
N LEU A 103 -11.78 11.23 7.22
CA LEU A 103 -12.30 10.07 6.53
C LEU A 103 -11.14 9.19 6.06
N LYS A 104 -11.12 7.93 6.49
CA LYS A 104 -10.16 6.94 5.96
C LYS A 104 -10.80 6.14 4.84
N ILE A 105 -10.32 6.34 3.62
CA ILE A 105 -10.72 5.52 2.46
C ILE A 105 -9.68 4.43 2.27
N ARG A 106 -10.10 3.17 2.35
CA ARG A 106 -9.23 2.02 2.12
C ARG A 106 -9.50 1.48 0.71
N LEU A 107 -8.52 1.62 -0.18
CA LEU A 107 -8.62 1.06 -1.53
C LEU A 107 -7.91 -0.28 -1.56
N VAL A 108 -8.69 -1.36 -1.71
CA VAL A 108 -8.15 -2.71 -1.89
C VAL A 108 -8.05 -2.99 -3.39
N LEU A 109 -6.84 -2.84 -3.95
CA LEU A 109 -6.61 -3.16 -5.35
C LEU A 109 -6.31 -4.65 -5.49
N ARG A 110 -7.35 -5.44 -5.74
CA ARG A 110 -7.19 -6.84 -6.16
C ARG A 110 -6.95 -6.86 -7.67
N ARG A 111 -5.83 -7.43 -8.11
CA ARG A 111 -5.67 -7.73 -9.53
C ARG A 111 -6.70 -8.80 -9.92
N PRO A 112 -7.30 -8.74 -11.11
CA PRO A 112 -8.02 -9.87 -11.67
C PRO A 112 -7.07 -11.09 -11.72
N LEU A 113 -7.56 -12.28 -11.34
CA LEU A 113 -6.79 -13.53 -11.36
C LEU A 113 -6.44 -14.04 -12.78
N TYR A 114 -6.74 -13.29 -13.83
CA TYR A 114 -6.34 -13.58 -15.22
C TYR A 114 -5.22 -12.60 -15.62
N SER A 115 -4.08 -12.96 -16.20
CA SER A 115 -3.60 -14.22 -16.75
C SER A 115 -2.09 -14.08 -17.02
N TYR A 116 -1.25 -14.93 -16.43
CA TYR A 116 0.08 -15.25 -16.97
C TYR A 116 0.39 -16.74 -16.74
N SER A 117 -0.51 -17.61 -17.20
CA SER A 117 -0.10 -18.94 -17.65
C SER A 117 0.46 -18.79 -19.06
N ARG A 118 1.73 -18.37 -19.17
CA ARG A 118 2.51 -18.71 -20.37
C ARG A 118 2.97 -20.15 -20.22
N THR A 119 2.08 -21.10 -20.43
CA THR A 119 2.50 -22.42 -20.91
C THR A 119 3.04 -22.18 -22.31
N PRO A 120 4.32 -22.43 -22.62
CA PRO A 120 4.77 -22.38 -24.00
C PRO A 120 4.02 -23.47 -24.75
N LEU A 121 3.14 -23.07 -25.66
CA LEU A 121 2.58 -23.97 -26.66
C LEU A 121 3.79 -24.47 -27.46
N ARG A 122 4.25 -25.70 -27.19
CA ARG A 122 5.15 -26.41 -28.09
C ARG A 122 4.35 -26.65 -29.35
N ILE A 123 4.47 -25.75 -30.31
CA ILE A 123 4.09 -26.02 -31.69
C ILE A 123 5.08 -27.08 -32.16
N GLY A 124 4.59 -28.30 -32.32
CA GLY A 124 5.35 -29.37 -32.97
C GLY A 124 5.65 -28.92 -34.40
N SER A 125 6.93 -28.85 -34.73
CA SER A 125 7.42 -28.84 -36.09
C SER A 125 7.27 -30.24 -36.68
N HIS A 126 6.59 -30.30 -37.82
CA HIS A 126 6.50 -31.45 -38.72
C HIS A 126 7.86 -32.01 -39.12
#